data_AF-A0A0X8FBQ4-F1
#
_entry.id   AF-A0A0X8FBQ4-F1
#
_cell.length_a   1.000
_cell.length_b   1.000
_cell.length_c   1.000
_cell.angle_alpha   90.00
_cell.angle_beta   90.00
_cell.angle_gamma   90.00
#
_symmetry.space_group_name_H-M   'P 1'
#
loop_
_entity.id
_entity.type
_entity.pdbx_description
1 polymer ?
#
loop_
_entity_poly.entity_id
_entity_poly.type
_entity_poly.pdbx_seq_one_letter_code
_entity_poly.pdbx_strand_id
1 'polypeptide(L)'
;MNGYECALSLLQTGIQVIPMIEKMPMLKFANVPITEGFINYHASKYKQAQGLAVLCRGVWCVDFDTPKTYSEKHGLEAIKLIPYYDEFVANAKKTWQQTTPSGGSHVIFRKNEGINYSQHIGYLENVDIKAHDNNYFMLDGSKTNNGRYQSNKVAPICYKGDFEKRIFSRSGNYEQQTMDKYSAKNVLKNYDFSYIPSRRTGDGEGKRAYERIINGTSIMRNNDLFKAVSYAKTCKQPIEPLKCVIGTVKNGDEFTAKAWEATVNSALNR
;
A
#
# COMPACT_ATOMS: atom_id res chain seq x y z
N MET A 1 -20.79 -23.74 -16.36
CA MET A 1 -19.34 -23.97 -16.27
C MET A 1 -18.98 -24.22 -14.81
N ASN A 2 -18.36 -25.36 -14.49
CA ASN A 2 -17.88 -25.65 -13.13
C ASN A 2 -16.51 -24.97 -12.89
N GLY A 3 -15.99 -25.02 -11.65
CA GLY A 3 -14.73 -24.36 -11.31
C GLY A 3 -13.51 -24.86 -12.09
N TYR A 4 -13.51 -26.12 -12.53
CA TYR A 4 -12.44 -26.70 -13.35
C TYR A 4 -12.43 -26.14 -14.78
N GLU A 5 -13.57 -26.15 -15.46
CA GLU A 5 -13.71 -25.59 -16.81
C GLU A 5 -13.39 -24.08 -16.83
N CYS A 6 -13.83 -23.36 -15.79
CA CYS A 6 -13.54 -21.94 -15.64
C CYS A 6 -12.05 -21.67 -15.46
N ALA A 7 -11.35 -22.50 -14.66
CA ALA A 7 -9.92 -22.37 -14.47
C ALA A 7 -9.13 -22.59 -15.78
N LEU A 8 -9.50 -23.59 -16.57
CA LEU A 8 -8.88 -23.83 -17.88
C LEU A 8 -9.13 -22.68 -18.86
N SER A 9 -10.37 -22.18 -18.91
CA SER A 9 -10.74 -21.05 -19.77
C SER A 9 -9.98 -19.77 -19.39
N LEU A 10 -9.87 -19.46 -18.10
CA LEU A 10 -9.11 -18.30 -17.61
C LEU A 10 -7.61 -18.43 -17.88
N LEU A 11 -7.05 -19.64 -17.74
CA LEU A 11 -5.63 -19.88 -18.01
C LEU A 11 -5.27 -19.55 -19.46
N GLN A 12 -6.14 -19.84 -20.43
CA GLN A 12 -5.94 -19.47 -21.84
C GLN A 12 -5.85 -17.95 -22.07
N THR A 13 -6.48 -17.17 -21.20
CA THR A 13 -6.36 -15.70 -21.20
C THR A 13 -5.18 -15.18 -20.37
N GLY A 14 -4.36 -16.06 -19.83
CA GLY A 14 -3.24 -15.71 -18.94
C GLY A 14 -3.67 -15.29 -17.53
N ILE A 15 -4.88 -15.67 -17.09
CA ILE A 15 -5.36 -15.45 -15.72
C ILE A 15 -5.26 -16.76 -14.95
N GLN A 16 -4.45 -16.78 -13.90
CA GLN A 16 -4.29 -17.94 -13.02
C GLN A 16 -5.27 -17.85 -11.85
N VAL A 17 -5.91 -18.97 -11.52
CA VAL A 17 -6.86 -19.08 -10.41
C VAL A 17 -6.56 -20.27 -9.52
N ILE A 18 -7.06 -20.24 -8.29
CA ILE A 18 -6.96 -21.33 -7.31
C ILE A 18 -8.35 -21.63 -6.71
N PRO A 19 -8.67 -22.90 -6.41
CA PRO A 19 -9.98 -23.24 -5.87
C PRO A 19 -10.10 -22.84 -4.41
N MET A 20 -11.28 -22.34 -4.05
CA MET A 20 -11.57 -21.76 -2.74
C MET A 20 -12.74 -22.46 -2.06
N ILE A 21 -12.64 -22.55 -0.73
CA ILE A 21 -13.76 -22.79 0.17
C ILE A 21 -13.87 -21.58 1.09
N GLU A 22 -15.02 -20.92 1.12
CA GLU A 22 -15.18 -19.57 1.66
C GLU A 22 -14.15 -18.58 1.07
N LYS A 23 -13.21 -18.13 1.90
CA LYS A 23 -12.09 -17.26 1.51
C LYS A 23 -10.72 -17.94 1.69
N MET A 24 -10.71 -19.28 1.80
CA MET A 24 -9.48 -20.05 2.04
C MET A 24 -9.10 -20.87 0.80
N PRO A 25 -7.84 -20.78 0.33
CA PRO A 25 -7.33 -21.64 -0.73
C PRO A 25 -7.38 -23.11 -0.34
N MET A 26 -7.92 -23.94 -1.21
CA MET A 26 -7.95 -25.40 -1.02
C MET A 26 -6.60 -26.06 -1.36
N LEU A 27 -5.69 -25.31 -1.99
CA LEU A 27 -4.39 -25.75 -2.46
C LEU A 27 -3.32 -24.70 -2.12
N LYS A 28 -2.09 -25.17 -1.84
CA LYS A 28 -0.93 -24.28 -1.76
C LYS A 28 -0.60 -23.78 -3.16
N PHE A 29 -0.38 -22.47 -3.30
CA PHE A 29 -0.06 -21.86 -4.58
C PHE A 29 1.20 -20.99 -4.53
N ALA A 30 1.69 -20.60 -3.35
CA ALA A 30 2.84 -19.70 -3.24
C ALA A 30 4.06 -20.28 -3.97
N ASN A 31 4.59 -19.51 -4.94
CA ASN A 31 5.70 -19.92 -5.82
C ASN A 31 5.46 -21.23 -6.60
N VAL A 32 4.21 -21.68 -6.73
CA VAL A 32 3.82 -22.87 -7.51
C VAL A 32 3.19 -22.42 -8.83
N PRO A 33 3.74 -22.77 -10.00
CA PRO A 33 3.13 -22.46 -11.29
C PRO A 33 1.74 -23.13 -11.44
N ILE A 34 0.72 -22.36 -11.82
CA ILE A 34 -0.61 -22.91 -12.13
C ILE A 34 -0.68 -23.16 -13.64
N THR A 35 -0.35 -24.38 -14.04
CA THR A 35 -0.42 -24.84 -15.44
C THR A 35 -1.68 -25.65 -15.69
N GLU A 36 -1.97 -25.97 -16.95
CA GLU A 36 -3.04 -26.91 -17.30
C GLU A 36 -2.82 -28.27 -16.61
N GLY A 37 -1.58 -28.77 -16.58
CA GLY A 37 -1.23 -29.99 -15.84
C GLY A 37 -1.54 -29.89 -14.34
N PHE A 38 -1.28 -28.75 -13.70
CA PHE A 38 -1.65 -28.51 -12.30
C PHE A 38 -3.16 -28.56 -12.10
N ILE A 39 -3.93 -27.90 -12.98
CA ILE A 39 -5.39 -27.87 -12.91
C ILE A 39 -5.97 -29.28 -13.11
N ASN A 40 -5.45 -30.04 -14.08
CA ASN A 40 -5.86 -31.41 -14.38
C ASN A 40 -5.57 -32.36 -13.21
N TYR A 41 -4.37 -32.27 -12.63
CA TYR A 41 -3.98 -33.06 -11.46
C TYR A 41 -4.89 -32.77 -10.25
N HIS A 42 -5.36 -31.54 -10.10
CA HIS A 42 -6.24 -31.12 -9.00
C HIS A 42 -7.72 -30.98 -9.40
N ALA A 43 -8.16 -31.60 -10.50
CA ALA A 43 -9.49 -31.36 -11.08
C ALA A 43 -10.65 -31.57 -10.10
N SER A 44 -10.55 -32.56 -9.20
CA SER A 44 -11.58 -32.81 -8.17
C SER A 44 -11.76 -31.63 -7.22
N LYS A 45 -10.66 -30.98 -6.79
CA LYS A 45 -10.67 -29.80 -5.92
C LYS A 45 -11.31 -28.61 -6.61
N TYR A 46 -10.99 -28.39 -7.90
CA TYR A 46 -11.62 -27.33 -8.70
C TYR A 46 -13.13 -27.56 -8.90
N LYS A 47 -13.56 -28.80 -9.12
CA LYS A 47 -14.99 -29.14 -9.28
C LYS A 47 -15.79 -28.97 -7.99
N GLN A 48 -15.17 -29.21 -6.83
CA GLN A 48 -15.80 -29.11 -5.51
C GLN A 48 -15.74 -27.70 -4.89
N ALA A 49 -15.00 -26.78 -5.50
CA ALA A 49 -14.79 -25.44 -4.96
C ALA A 49 -16.10 -24.63 -4.91
N GLN A 50 -16.29 -23.84 -3.85
CA GLN A 50 -17.40 -22.90 -3.74
C GLN A 50 -17.17 -21.63 -4.58
N GLY A 51 -15.90 -21.34 -4.86
CA GLY A 51 -15.46 -20.22 -5.66
C GLY A 51 -14.02 -20.40 -6.12
N LEU A 52 -13.54 -19.43 -6.87
CA LEU A 52 -12.16 -19.35 -7.33
C LEU A 52 -11.56 -18.03 -6.83
N ALA A 53 -10.25 -18.00 -6.62
CA ALA A 53 -9.53 -16.75 -6.43
C ALA A 53 -8.52 -16.55 -7.55
N VAL A 54 -8.46 -15.32 -8.06
CA VAL A 54 -7.47 -14.88 -9.04
C VAL A 54 -6.16 -14.60 -8.32
N LEU A 55 -5.09 -15.24 -8.79
CA LEU A 55 -3.75 -14.94 -8.32
C LEU A 55 -3.28 -13.63 -8.95
N CYS A 56 -2.58 -12.79 -8.20
CA CYS A 56 -2.04 -11.52 -8.69
C CYS A 56 -0.79 -11.72 -9.59
N ARG A 57 -0.84 -12.73 -10.47
CA ARG A 57 0.19 -13.10 -11.45
C ARG A 57 -0.27 -12.60 -12.81
N GLY A 58 0.46 -11.63 -13.37
CA GLY A 58 0.06 -10.93 -14.58
C GLY A 58 -1.07 -9.90 -14.39
N VAL A 59 -1.66 -9.81 -13.19
CA VAL A 59 -2.64 -8.78 -12.82
C VAL A 59 -2.35 -8.21 -11.44
N TRP A 60 -2.85 -7.02 -11.17
CA TRP A 60 -2.85 -6.38 -9.87
C TRP A 60 -4.22 -5.75 -9.58
N CYS A 61 -4.53 -5.54 -8.31
CA CYS A 61 -5.84 -5.13 -7.85
C CYS A 61 -5.70 -3.94 -6.89
N VAL A 62 -6.53 -2.91 -7.11
CA VAL A 62 -6.83 -1.88 -6.12
C VAL A 62 -8.07 -2.34 -5.36
N ASP A 63 -7.87 -2.67 -4.08
CA ASP A 63 -8.89 -3.21 -3.20
C ASP A 63 -9.40 -2.11 -2.27
N PHE A 64 -10.65 -1.71 -2.50
CA PHE A 64 -11.36 -0.70 -1.73
C PHE A 64 -12.21 -1.37 -0.67
N ASP A 65 -11.79 -1.21 0.58
CA ASP A 65 -12.56 -1.65 1.73
C ASP A 65 -13.66 -0.64 2.08
N THR A 66 -14.74 -1.17 2.65
CA THR A 66 -15.77 -0.36 3.31
C THR A 66 -15.30 0.03 4.70
N PRO A 67 -15.62 1.25 5.16
CA PRO A 67 -15.39 1.67 6.54
C PRO A 67 -15.99 0.67 7.54
N LYS A 68 -15.25 0.36 8.61
CA LYS A 68 -15.76 -0.43 9.75
C LYS A 68 -16.38 0.46 10.82
N THR A 69 -16.07 1.75 10.79
CA THR A 69 -16.56 2.76 11.74
C THR A 69 -17.07 4.00 11.01
N TYR A 70 -17.95 4.78 11.65
CA TYR A 70 -18.48 6.03 11.08
C TYR A 70 -17.42 7.12 10.87
N SER A 71 -16.27 7.03 11.55
CA SER A 71 -15.17 8.00 11.44
C SER A 71 -14.21 7.73 10.28
N GLU A 72 -14.27 6.55 9.67
CA GLU A 72 -13.38 6.12 8.59
C GLU A 72 -13.90 6.58 7.23
N LYS A 73 -13.01 7.07 6.36
CA LYS A 73 -13.39 7.40 4.97
C LYS A 73 -13.53 6.14 4.15
N HIS A 74 -14.50 6.11 3.25
CA HIS A 74 -14.55 5.08 2.22
C HIS A 74 -13.29 5.17 1.35
N GLY A 75 -12.71 4.04 0.91
CA GLY A 75 -11.48 4.08 0.10
C GLY A 75 -11.62 4.92 -1.19
N LEU A 76 -12.83 5.02 -1.74
CA LEU A 76 -13.15 5.89 -2.88
C LEU A 76 -13.05 7.38 -2.55
N GLU A 77 -13.25 7.78 -1.30
CA GLU A 77 -13.03 9.16 -0.86
C GLU A 77 -11.54 9.44 -0.68
N ALA A 78 -10.75 8.46 -0.21
CA ALA A 78 -9.31 8.61 -0.04
C ALA A 78 -8.60 8.86 -1.39
N ILE A 79 -9.01 8.16 -2.46
CA ILE A 79 -8.40 8.34 -3.78
C ILE A 79 -8.75 9.67 -4.47
N LYS A 80 -9.84 10.34 -4.08
CA LYS A 80 -10.16 11.70 -4.57
C LYS A 80 -9.15 12.76 -4.12
N LEU A 81 -8.40 12.48 -3.05
CA LEU A 81 -7.49 13.44 -2.43
C LEU A 81 -6.08 13.42 -3.04
N ILE A 82 -5.80 12.51 -3.97
CA ILE A 82 -4.50 12.41 -4.64
C ILE A 82 -4.57 12.99 -6.06
N PRO A 83 -3.46 13.54 -6.59
CA PRO A 83 -3.43 14.20 -7.90
C PRO A 83 -3.62 13.24 -9.09
N TYR A 84 -3.79 11.94 -8.82
CA TYR A 84 -4.00 10.90 -9.82
C TYR A 84 -5.48 10.46 -9.92
N TYR A 85 -6.41 11.15 -9.25
CA TYR A 85 -7.82 10.74 -9.22
C TYR A 85 -8.44 10.62 -10.62
N ASP A 86 -8.34 11.65 -11.45
CA ASP A 86 -8.95 11.66 -12.79
C ASP A 86 -8.34 10.59 -13.70
N GLU A 87 -7.01 10.41 -13.64
CA GLU A 87 -6.28 9.35 -14.33
C GLU A 87 -6.77 7.96 -13.90
N PHE A 88 -6.90 7.74 -12.59
CA PHE A 88 -7.44 6.51 -12.04
C PHE A 88 -8.87 6.25 -12.52
N VAL A 89 -9.76 7.23 -12.44
CA VAL A 89 -11.16 7.09 -12.89
C VAL A 89 -11.24 6.77 -14.38
N ALA A 90 -10.42 7.42 -15.21
CA ALA A 90 -10.38 7.18 -16.65
C ALA A 90 -9.94 5.74 -17.00
N ASN A 91 -9.02 5.16 -16.22
CA ASN A 91 -8.58 3.78 -16.34
C ASN A 91 -9.61 2.79 -15.76
N ALA A 92 -10.13 3.05 -14.57
CA ALA A 92 -11.07 2.18 -13.85
C ALA A 92 -12.34 1.89 -14.66
N LYS A 93 -12.88 2.90 -15.35
CA LYS A 93 -14.08 2.78 -16.21
C LYS A 93 -13.93 1.76 -17.36
N LYS A 94 -12.69 1.43 -17.75
CA LYS A 94 -12.38 0.61 -18.94
C LYS A 94 -11.88 -0.79 -18.59
N THR A 95 -11.74 -1.09 -17.31
CA THR A 95 -11.16 -2.35 -16.84
C THR A 95 -12.17 -3.17 -16.04
N TRP A 96 -11.76 -4.37 -15.67
CA TRP A 96 -12.52 -5.24 -14.78
C TRP A 96 -12.73 -4.58 -13.41
N GLN A 97 -14.00 -4.42 -13.05
CA GLN A 97 -14.43 -4.01 -11.71
C GLN A 97 -15.34 -5.07 -11.11
N GLN A 98 -15.23 -5.28 -9.80
CA GLN A 98 -16.14 -6.16 -9.08
C GLN A 98 -16.45 -5.67 -7.68
N THR A 99 -17.65 -5.97 -7.19
CA THR A 99 -18.09 -5.69 -5.83
C THR A 99 -17.95 -6.92 -4.96
N THR A 100 -17.57 -6.70 -3.70
CA THR A 100 -17.48 -7.74 -2.69
C THR A 100 -18.83 -7.86 -1.97
N PRO A 101 -19.17 -9.04 -1.41
CA PRO A 101 -20.43 -9.20 -0.69
C PRO A 101 -20.58 -8.30 0.54
N SER A 102 -19.47 -7.78 1.08
CA SER A 102 -19.46 -6.84 2.21
C SER A 102 -19.56 -5.36 1.80
N GLY A 103 -19.76 -5.07 0.51
CA GLY A 103 -19.89 -3.71 -0.01
C GLY A 103 -18.58 -3.05 -0.47
N GLY A 104 -17.44 -3.73 -0.32
CA GLY A 104 -16.17 -3.29 -0.88
C GLY A 104 -16.12 -3.46 -2.39
N SER A 105 -15.02 -3.05 -3.02
CA SER A 105 -14.85 -3.22 -4.46
C SER A 105 -13.40 -3.43 -4.88
N HIS A 106 -13.21 -4.09 -6.00
CA HIS A 106 -11.92 -4.31 -6.64
C HIS A 106 -11.90 -3.63 -8.01
N VAL A 107 -10.79 -2.97 -8.33
CA VAL A 107 -10.46 -2.52 -9.69
C VAL A 107 -9.19 -3.21 -10.13
N ILE A 108 -9.27 -4.03 -11.18
CA ILE A 108 -8.21 -4.96 -11.58
C ILE A 108 -7.58 -4.52 -12.89
N PHE A 109 -6.25 -4.53 -12.94
CA PHE A 109 -5.46 -4.18 -14.13
C PHE A 109 -4.48 -5.31 -14.47
N ARG A 110 -4.07 -5.39 -15.73
CA ARG A 110 -2.91 -6.19 -16.15
C ARG A 110 -1.63 -5.53 -15.68
N LYS A 111 -0.65 -6.35 -15.34
CA LYS A 111 0.72 -5.89 -15.10
C LYS A 111 1.37 -5.48 -16.42
N ASN A 112 1.96 -4.28 -16.45
CA ASN A 112 2.84 -3.81 -17.50
C ASN A 112 4.25 -4.42 -17.35
N GLU A 113 4.92 -4.61 -18.47
CA GLU A 113 6.32 -5.04 -18.48
C GLU A 113 7.24 -3.95 -17.90
N GLY A 114 8.33 -4.36 -17.26
CA GLY A 114 9.33 -3.45 -16.69
C GLY A 114 8.95 -2.79 -15.36
N ILE A 115 7.77 -3.07 -14.79
CA ILE A 115 7.37 -2.60 -13.46
C ILE A 115 7.58 -3.71 -12.42
N ASN A 116 8.23 -3.36 -11.32
CA ASN A 116 8.44 -4.28 -10.20
C ASN A 116 7.26 -4.21 -9.21
N TYR A 117 6.27 -5.07 -9.41
CA TYR A 117 5.04 -5.07 -8.61
C TYR A 117 5.25 -5.61 -7.19
N SER A 118 4.78 -4.85 -6.20
CA SER A 118 4.81 -5.22 -4.78
C SER A 118 3.45 -5.04 -4.09
N GLN A 119 3.26 -5.72 -2.96
CA GLN A 119 2.09 -5.51 -2.10
C GLN A 119 2.22 -4.16 -1.36
N HIS A 120 1.14 -3.37 -1.31
CA HIS A 120 1.04 -2.20 -0.44
C HIS A 120 -0.25 -2.31 0.39
N ILE A 121 -0.11 -2.56 1.69
CA ILE A 121 -1.23 -2.59 2.63
C ILE A 121 -1.46 -1.17 3.13
N GLY A 122 -2.71 -0.70 3.11
CA GLY A 122 -3.08 0.65 3.50
C GLY A 122 -2.33 1.70 2.69
N TYR A 123 -2.27 1.53 1.36
CA TYR A 123 -1.60 2.50 0.50
C TYR A 123 -2.27 3.88 0.58
N LEU A 124 -3.60 3.88 0.64
CA LEU A 124 -4.42 4.99 1.15
C LEU A 124 -5.33 4.45 2.27
N GLU A 125 -6.02 5.35 2.98
CA GLU A 125 -7.03 4.97 3.97
C GLU A 125 -8.09 4.06 3.33
N ASN A 126 -8.26 2.84 3.86
CA ASN A 126 -9.16 1.81 3.32
C ASN A 126 -8.92 1.45 1.83
N VAL A 127 -7.67 1.57 1.35
CA VAL A 127 -7.25 1.12 0.02
C VAL A 127 -5.97 0.31 0.10
N ASP A 128 -6.07 -0.96 -0.27
CA ASP A 128 -4.95 -1.88 -0.44
C ASP A 128 -4.56 -2.01 -1.92
N ILE A 129 -3.27 -2.20 -2.19
CA ILE A 129 -2.77 -2.61 -3.51
C ILE A 129 -2.30 -4.06 -3.42
N LYS A 130 -3.05 -4.96 -4.07
CA LYS A 130 -2.69 -6.37 -4.19
C LYS A 130 -1.98 -6.64 -5.51
N ALA A 131 -0.66 -6.83 -5.47
CA ALA A 131 0.13 -7.02 -6.68
C ALA A 131 1.25 -8.08 -6.56
N HIS A 132 1.51 -8.62 -5.37
CA HIS A 132 2.51 -9.67 -5.21
C HIS A 132 2.00 -11.00 -5.78
N ASP A 133 2.85 -11.77 -6.49
CA ASP A 133 2.45 -13.01 -7.18
C ASP A 133 1.91 -14.13 -6.26
N ASN A 134 2.19 -14.00 -4.96
CA ASN A 134 1.67 -14.89 -3.90
C ASN A 134 0.43 -14.31 -3.19
N ASN A 135 -0.19 -13.27 -3.74
CA ASN A 135 -1.46 -12.73 -3.26
C ASN A 135 -2.61 -13.06 -4.23
N TYR A 136 -3.84 -12.95 -3.75
CA TYR A 136 -5.04 -13.26 -4.51
C TYR A 136 -6.23 -12.36 -4.14
N PHE A 137 -7.25 -12.36 -4.98
CA PHE A 137 -8.57 -11.82 -4.68
C PHE A 137 -9.65 -12.78 -5.23
N MET A 138 -10.84 -12.80 -4.64
CA MET A 138 -11.91 -13.70 -5.10
C MET A 138 -12.37 -13.33 -6.51
N LEU A 139 -12.58 -14.34 -7.36
CA LEU A 139 -13.13 -14.19 -8.71
C LEU A 139 -14.62 -13.87 -8.63
N ASP A 140 -15.13 -13.08 -9.57
CA ASP A 140 -16.56 -12.82 -9.68
C ASP A 140 -17.36 -14.12 -9.87
N GLY A 141 -18.59 -14.13 -9.37
CA GLY A 141 -19.40 -15.34 -9.31
C GLY A 141 -19.02 -16.29 -8.17
N SER A 142 -17.86 -16.13 -7.51
CA SER A 142 -17.53 -16.90 -6.30
C SER A 142 -18.52 -16.61 -5.17
N LYS A 143 -18.88 -17.66 -4.42
CA LYS A 143 -19.76 -17.58 -3.26
C LYS A 143 -18.98 -17.65 -1.96
N THR A 144 -19.42 -16.87 -0.99
CA THR A 144 -19.05 -16.99 0.42
C THR A 144 -20.32 -16.94 1.27
N ASN A 145 -20.19 -17.17 2.57
CA ASN A 145 -21.29 -16.99 3.52
C ASN A 145 -21.90 -15.57 3.50
N ASN A 146 -21.13 -14.56 3.09
CA ASN A 146 -21.60 -13.17 3.02
C ASN A 146 -22.33 -12.85 1.71
N GLY A 147 -22.33 -13.76 0.74
CA GLY A 147 -22.98 -13.57 -0.55
C GLY A 147 -22.07 -13.89 -1.73
N ARG A 148 -22.34 -13.26 -2.88
CA ARG A 148 -21.65 -13.56 -4.15
C ARG A 148 -20.95 -12.32 -4.69
N TYR A 149 -19.73 -12.48 -5.19
CA TYR A 149 -19.02 -11.43 -5.92
C TYR A 149 -19.68 -11.17 -7.27
N GLN A 150 -19.76 -9.90 -7.68
CA GLN A 150 -20.39 -9.47 -8.94
C GLN A 150 -19.43 -8.57 -9.70
N SER A 151 -19.43 -8.64 -11.03
CA SER A 151 -18.53 -7.84 -11.88
C SER A 151 -19.24 -7.21 -13.06
N ASN A 152 -18.56 -6.24 -13.66
CA ASN A 152 -18.95 -5.61 -14.93
C ASN A 152 -18.65 -6.47 -16.18
N LYS A 153 -18.10 -7.70 -16.02
CA LYS A 153 -17.76 -8.64 -17.10
C LYS A 153 -16.79 -8.08 -18.15
N VAL A 154 -15.98 -7.10 -17.79
CA VAL A 154 -14.93 -6.53 -18.64
C VAL A 154 -13.60 -7.22 -18.33
N ALA A 155 -12.76 -7.46 -19.34
CA ALA A 155 -11.41 -8.01 -19.15
C ALA A 155 -10.46 -6.96 -18.56
N PRO A 156 -9.44 -7.37 -17.76
CA PRO A 156 -8.48 -6.42 -17.22
C PRO A 156 -7.58 -5.86 -18.34
N ILE A 157 -7.37 -4.55 -18.34
CA ILE A 157 -6.46 -3.84 -19.25
C ILE A 157 -5.19 -3.41 -18.53
N CYS A 158 -4.13 -3.10 -19.28
CA CYS A 158 -2.97 -2.43 -18.70
C CYS A 158 -3.32 -1.00 -18.28
N TYR A 159 -2.81 -0.57 -17.13
CA TYR A 159 -2.99 0.80 -16.66
C TYR A 159 -2.21 1.77 -17.56
N LYS A 160 -2.80 2.96 -17.83
CA LYS A 160 -2.17 4.03 -18.61
C LYS A 160 -2.05 5.30 -17.78
N GLY A 161 -0.81 5.72 -17.54
CA GLY A 161 -0.51 6.94 -16.81
C GLY A 161 0.62 6.74 -15.81
N ASP A 162 0.83 7.72 -14.95
CA ASP A 162 1.96 7.77 -14.03
C ASP A 162 1.65 7.15 -12.66
N PHE A 163 0.38 6.98 -12.31
CA PHE A 163 -0.01 6.48 -10.99
C PHE A 163 0.50 5.08 -10.69
N GLU A 164 0.43 4.17 -11.67
CA GLU A 164 0.96 2.81 -11.54
C GLU A 164 2.46 2.82 -11.24
N LYS A 165 3.24 3.52 -12.06
CA LYS A 165 4.70 3.66 -11.86
C LYS A 165 5.01 4.28 -10.50
N ARG A 166 4.23 5.28 -10.09
CA ARG A 166 4.37 5.91 -8.77
C ARG A 166 4.19 4.88 -7.66
N ILE A 167 3.08 4.13 -7.64
CA ILE A 167 2.76 3.15 -6.59
C ILE A 167 3.94 2.20 -6.39
N PHE A 168 4.45 1.64 -7.50
CA PHE A 168 5.46 0.59 -7.51
C PHE A 168 6.91 1.11 -7.59
N SER A 169 7.11 2.44 -7.49
CA SER A 169 8.46 3.02 -7.55
C SER A 169 9.31 2.71 -6.30
N ARG A 170 8.66 2.45 -5.16
CA ARG A 170 9.30 2.15 -3.87
C ARG A 170 8.27 1.57 -2.88
N SER A 171 8.74 1.05 -1.75
CA SER A 171 7.85 0.54 -0.69
C SER A 171 7.15 1.66 0.09
N GLY A 172 6.14 1.29 0.89
CA GLY A 172 5.40 2.21 1.77
C GLY A 172 4.06 2.69 1.18
N ASN A 173 3.32 3.45 1.99
CA ASN A 173 2.04 4.05 1.62
C ASN A 173 2.21 5.40 0.90
N TYR A 174 1.12 5.98 0.40
CA TYR A 174 1.16 7.20 -0.39
C TYR A 174 1.86 8.37 0.33
N GLU A 175 1.57 8.58 1.61
CA GLU A 175 2.16 9.66 2.43
C GLU A 175 3.65 9.42 2.66
N GLN A 176 4.03 8.21 3.08
CA GLN A 176 5.43 7.82 3.27
C GLN A 176 6.25 8.07 2.01
N GLN A 177 5.76 7.64 0.85
CA GLN A 177 6.43 7.87 -0.43
C GLN A 177 6.51 9.37 -0.80
N THR A 178 5.50 10.17 -0.41
CA THR A 178 5.50 11.62 -0.64
C THR A 178 6.47 12.35 0.28
N MET A 179 6.60 11.90 1.52
CA MET A 179 7.47 12.52 2.52
C MET A 179 8.93 12.08 2.40
N ASP A 180 9.21 10.92 1.80
CA ASP A 180 10.57 10.41 1.64
C ASP A 180 11.51 11.40 0.93
N LYS A 181 11.04 12.17 -0.08
CA LYS A 181 11.87 13.21 -0.72
C LYS A 181 12.35 14.31 0.24
N TYR A 182 11.66 14.48 1.37
CA TYR A 182 11.98 15.45 2.42
C TYR A 182 12.67 14.79 3.62
N SER A 183 13.00 13.49 3.56
CA SER A 183 13.76 12.82 4.61
C SER A 183 15.17 13.39 4.73
N ALA A 184 15.75 13.35 5.93
CA ALA A 184 17.10 13.86 6.19
C ALA A 184 18.13 13.26 5.24
N LYS A 185 18.00 11.96 4.93
CA LYS A 185 18.86 11.25 3.97
C LYS A 185 18.82 11.86 2.56
N ASN A 186 17.64 12.27 2.09
CA ASN A 186 17.47 12.80 0.73
C ASN A 186 17.78 14.30 0.64
N VAL A 187 17.60 15.05 1.73
CA VAL A 187 17.93 16.49 1.82
C VAL A 187 19.43 16.70 2.11
N LEU A 188 20.03 15.87 2.96
CA LEU A 188 21.43 15.97 3.38
C LEU A 188 22.27 14.85 2.75
N LYS A 189 22.30 14.81 1.41
CA LYS A 189 22.98 13.74 0.63
C LYS A 189 24.46 13.57 0.96
N ASN A 190 25.12 14.61 1.46
CA ASN A 190 26.55 14.62 1.79
C ASN A 190 26.82 14.39 3.28
N TYR A 191 25.82 14.03 4.07
CA TYR A 191 25.95 13.85 5.50
C TYR A 191 25.86 12.36 5.85
N ASP A 192 26.88 11.84 6.53
CA ASP A 192 26.92 10.45 6.95
C ASP A 192 26.07 10.26 8.20
N PHE A 193 25.06 9.38 8.15
CA PHE A 193 24.21 9.05 9.30
C PHE A 193 24.63 7.75 10.01
N SER A 194 25.73 7.11 9.58
CA SER A 194 26.20 5.82 10.10
C SER A 194 26.53 5.84 11.60
N TYR A 195 26.87 7.02 12.13
CA TYR A 195 27.22 7.22 13.52
C TYR A 195 26.01 7.32 14.47
N ILE A 196 24.79 7.46 13.94
CA ILE A 196 23.56 7.46 14.75
C ILE A 196 23.33 6.01 15.20
N PRO A 197 23.53 5.67 16.49
CA PRO A 197 23.44 4.29 16.92
C PRO A 197 22.00 3.82 16.74
N SER A 198 21.77 2.71 16.05
CA SER A 198 20.50 1.99 16.06
C SER A 198 20.30 1.30 17.41
N ARG A 199 20.38 2.03 18.53
CA ARG A 199 20.21 1.44 19.86
C ARG A 199 18.73 1.39 20.19
N ARG A 200 18.21 0.15 20.29
CA ARG A 200 17.01 -0.17 21.05
C ARG A 200 17.27 0.17 22.52
N THR A 201 16.97 1.40 22.91
CA THR A 201 16.81 1.80 24.30
C THR A 201 15.63 2.76 24.38
N GLY A 202 14.50 2.25 24.88
CA GLY A 202 13.30 3.00 25.25
C GLY A 202 12.33 3.33 24.10
N ASP A 203 11.08 2.89 24.25
CA ASP A 203 9.95 3.17 23.34
C ASP A 203 9.27 4.51 23.68
N GLY A 204 10.09 5.51 24.03
CA GLY A 204 9.63 6.81 24.52
C GLY A 204 9.19 7.74 23.38
N GLU A 205 8.20 8.58 23.66
CA GLU A 205 7.64 9.56 22.71
C GLU A 205 8.71 10.48 22.08
N GLY A 206 9.77 10.81 22.81
CA GLY A 206 10.89 11.62 22.29
C GLY A 206 11.75 10.92 21.24
N LYS A 207 11.99 9.60 21.41
CA LYS A 207 12.71 8.81 20.41
C LYS A 207 11.88 8.68 19.12
N ARG A 208 10.58 8.37 19.26
CA ARG A 208 9.66 8.30 18.13
C ARG A 208 9.56 9.65 17.39
N ALA A 209 9.55 10.75 18.13
CA ALA A 209 9.57 12.10 17.55
C ALA A 209 10.88 12.38 16.78
N TYR A 210 12.02 11.95 17.32
CA TYR A 210 13.32 12.03 16.64
C TYR A 210 13.28 11.27 15.32
N GLU A 211 12.84 10.01 15.34
CA GLU A 211 12.70 9.18 14.13
C GLU A 211 11.72 9.79 13.12
N ARG A 212 10.59 10.36 13.58
CA ARG A 212 9.62 11.05 12.71
C ARG A 212 10.22 12.24 11.98
N ILE A 213 11.08 13.02 12.63
CA ILE A 213 11.73 14.18 11.99
C ILE A 213 12.74 13.70 10.95
N ILE A 214 13.63 12.78 11.33
CA ILE A 214 14.67 12.27 10.42
C ILE A 214 14.06 11.61 9.18
N ASN A 215 12.97 10.87 9.35
CA ASN A 215 12.27 10.20 8.26
C ASN A 215 11.27 11.10 7.53
N GLY A 216 11.11 12.36 7.93
CA GLY A 216 10.16 13.29 7.32
C GLY A 216 8.68 12.97 7.59
N THR A 217 8.34 12.07 8.51
CA THR A 217 6.96 11.64 8.80
C THR A 217 6.28 12.46 9.90
N SER A 218 6.93 13.51 10.43
CA SER A 218 6.37 14.35 11.49
C SER A 218 5.15 15.17 11.03
N ILE A 219 3.99 14.98 11.66
CA ILE A 219 2.76 15.75 11.38
C ILE A 219 2.73 17.06 12.17
N MET A 220 3.20 17.04 13.43
CA MET A 220 3.28 18.22 14.30
C MET A 220 4.73 18.65 14.49
N ARG A 221 5.31 19.32 13.48
CA ARG A 221 6.75 19.65 13.38
C ARG A 221 7.33 20.29 14.64
N ASN A 222 6.67 21.30 15.21
CA ASN A 222 7.14 21.97 16.44
C ASN A 222 7.15 21.03 17.66
N ASN A 223 6.05 20.29 17.87
CA ASN A 223 5.92 19.38 19.01
C ASN A 223 6.90 18.20 18.92
N ASP A 224 7.05 17.64 17.71
CA ASP A 224 8.01 16.57 17.48
C ASP A 224 9.44 17.07 17.62
N LEU A 225 9.75 18.30 17.15
CA LEU A 225 11.10 18.85 17.27
C LEU A 225 11.45 19.08 18.73
N PHE A 226 10.51 19.63 19.50
CA PHE A 226 10.68 19.78 20.94
C PHE A 226 10.98 18.44 21.62
N LYS A 227 10.12 17.43 21.41
CA LYS A 227 10.28 16.09 21.99
C LYS A 227 11.59 15.41 21.55
N ALA A 228 11.94 15.53 20.28
CA ALA A 228 13.16 14.98 19.71
C ALA A 228 14.42 15.61 20.31
N VAL A 229 14.42 16.93 20.51
CA VAL A 229 15.54 17.65 21.13
C VAL A 229 15.66 17.30 22.61
N SER A 230 14.54 17.21 23.35
CA SER A 230 14.56 16.77 24.74
C SER A 230 15.13 15.35 24.88
N TYR A 231 14.73 14.44 23.99
CA TYR A 231 15.32 13.10 23.90
C TYR A 231 16.81 13.16 23.56
N ALA A 232 17.19 13.97 22.57
CA ALA A 232 18.58 14.08 22.13
C ALA A 232 19.49 14.59 23.25
N LYS A 233 19.04 15.58 24.03
CA LYS A 233 19.72 16.06 25.24
C LYS A 233 19.87 14.94 26.27
N THR A 234 18.78 14.26 26.60
CA THR A 234 18.72 13.23 27.65
C THR A 234 19.60 12.02 27.31
N CYS A 235 19.51 11.57 26.06
CA CYS A 235 20.17 10.35 25.58
C CYS A 235 21.47 10.62 24.83
N LYS A 236 21.99 11.86 24.91
CA LYS A 236 23.22 12.33 24.27
C LYS A 236 23.27 11.99 22.76
N GLN A 237 22.14 12.15 22.08
CA GLN A 237 22.05 12.04 20.62
C GLN A 237 22.34 13.38 19.96
N PRO A 238 22.83 13.39 18.71
CA PRO A 238 23.07 14.62 17.97
C PRO A 238 21.75 15.35 17.66
N ILE A 239 21.75 16.68 17.82
CA ILE A 239 20.59 17.52 17.45
C ILE A 239 20.67 17.94 15.98
N GLU A 240 21.87 18.04 15.40
CA GLU A 240 22.12 18.52 14.04
C GLU A 240 21.27 17.83 12.95
N PRO A 241 21.09 16.49 12.97
CA PRO A 241 20.24 15.79 11.99
C PRO A 241 18.79 16.31 11.94
N LEU A 242 18.27 16.87 13.04
CA LEU A 242 16.91 17.41 13.12
C LEU A 242 16.73 18.70 12.31
N LYS A 243 17.81 19.32 11.80
CA LYS A 243 17.73 20.48 10.89
C LYS A 243 17.07 20.15 9.55
N CYS A 244 16.90 18.87 9.21
CA CYS A 244 16.16 18.45 8.02
C CYS A 244 14.71 18.95 7.99
N VAL A 245 14.13 19.35 9.13
CA VAL A 245 12.80 19.95 9.18
C VAL A 245 12.78 21.39 8.67
N ILE A 246 13.93 22.10 8.64
CA ILE A 246 14.03 23.47 8.13
C ILE A 246 13.75 23.47 6.62
N GLY A 247 12.94 24.41 6.16
CA GLY A 247 12.53 24.53 4.77
C GLY A 247 11.44 23.52 4.36
N THR A 248 10.99 22.65 5.27
CA THR A 248 9.83 21.79 4.97
C THR A 248 8.57 22.66 4.89
N VAL A 249 7.71 22.40 3.91
CA VAL A 249 6.43 23.09 3.73
C VAL A 249 5.28 22.12 4.00
N LYS A 250 4.37 22.46 4.92
CA LYS A 250 3.13 21.73 5.18
C LYS A 250 1.97 22.70 5.31
N ASN A 251 0.86 22.44 4.64
CA ASN A 251 -0.33 23.31 4.62
C ASN A 251 -0.01 24.78 4.26
N GLY A 252 0.96 25.01 3.38
CA GLY A 252 1.41 26.36 2.99
C GLY A 252 2.34 27.04 4.00
N ASP A 253 2.62 26.41 5.15
CA ASP A 253 3.52 26.92 6.19
C ASP A 253 4.92 26.30 6.08
N GLU A 254 5.92 27.14 5.85
CA GLU A 254 7.33 26.77 5.81
C GLU A 254 7.93 26.77 7.22
N PHE A 255 8.59 25.67 7.58
CA PHE A 255 9.29 25.57 8.86
C PHE A 255 10.64 26.29 8.78
N THR A 256 10.72 27.50 9.33
CA THR A 256 11.90 28.36 9.20
C THR A 256 13.04 27.97 10.16
N ALA A 257 14.27 28.41 9.83
CA ALA A 257 15.41 28.29 10.74
C ALA A 257 15.17 28.97 12.10
N LYS A 258 14.47 30.12 12.10
CA LYS A 258 14.08 30.83 13.33
C LYS A 258 13.12 29.99 14.20
N ALA A 259 12.16 29.28 13.59
CA ALA A 259 11.27 28.38 14.33
C ALA A 259 12.02 27.17 14.90
N TRP A 260 13.01 26.67 14.15
CA TRP A 260 13.90 25.59 14.61
C TRP A 260 14.71 26.02 15.83
N GLU A 261 15.41 27.15 15.75
CA GLU A 261 16.19 27.70 16.86
C GLU A 261 15.35 27.95 18.11
N ALA A 262 14.17 28.58 17.95
CA ALA A 262 13.26 28.85 19.05
C ALA A 262 12.81 27.56 19.76
N THR A 263 12.47 26.52 18.99
CA THR A 263 12.03 25.23 19.53
C THR A 263 13.17 24.47 20.22
N VAL A 264 14.35 24.46 19.61
CA VAL A 264 15.55 23.84 20.17
C VAL A 264 15.94 24.51 21.48
N ASN A 265 16.00 25.84 21.51
CA ASN A 265 16.31 26.61 22.72
C ASN A 265 15.28 26.33 23.83
N SER A 266 14.00 26.28 23.47
CA SER A 266 12.93 25.94 24.43
C SER A 266 13.13 24.53 25.03
N ALA A 267 13.49 23.54 24.21
CA ALA A 267 13.69 22.17 24.65
C ALA A 267 14.99 21.97 25.45
N LEU A 268 16.04 22.74 25.15
CA LEU A 268 17.33 22.68 25.85
C LEU A 268 17.29 23.39 27.21
N ASN A 269 16.45 24.41 27.36
CA ASN A 269 16.28 25.19 28.60
C ASN A 269 15.31 24.55 29.60
N ARG A 270 14.83 23.32 29.34
CA ARG A 270 14.12 22.47 30.30
C ARG A 270 14.98 21.27 30.68
#